data_AF-A0A951W7V1-F1
#
_entry.id   AF-A0A951W7V1-F1
#
_cell.length_a   1.000
_cell.length_b   1.000
_cell.length_c   1.000
_cell.angle_alpha   90.00
_cell.angle_beta   90.00
_cell.angle_gamma   90.00
#
_symmetry.space_group_name_H-M   'P 1'
#
loop_
_entity.id
_entity.type
_entity.pdbx_description
1 polymer ?
#
loop_
_entity_poly.entity_id
_entity_poly.type
_entity_poly.pdbx_seq_one_letter_code
_entity_poly.pdbx_strand_id
1 'polypeptide(L)' 'MEKVILDIEAAKSLSELSNIKKLTGHSDMFRVRIGDYRIGIQLISTKSVDFLDIDKRNDFYKSFP' A
#
# COMPACT_ATOMS: atom_id res chain seq x y z
N MET A 1 -8.01 1.64 10.20
CA MET A 1 -6.59 1.73 9.81
C MET A 1 -5.80 0.55 10.36
N GLU A 2 -5.92 0.27 11.66
CA GLU A 2 -5.36 -0.90 12.35
C GLU A 2 -5.45 -2.22 11.57
N LYS A 3 -6.63 -2.58 11.05
CA LYS A 3 -6.82 -3.82 10.28
C LYS A 3 -5.83 -3.99 9.12
N VAL A 4 -5.49 -2.91 8.43
CA VAL A 4 -4.57 -2.97 7.27
C VAL A 4 -3.14 -3.26 7.71
N ILE A 5 -2.73 -2.73 8.86
CA ILE A 5 -1.41 -3.00 9.43
C ILE A 5 -1.34 -4.48 9.82
N LEU A 6 -2.34 -4.97 10.56
CA LEU A 6 -2.41 -6.38 10.98
C LEU A 6 -2.47 -7.35 9.78
N ASP A 7 -3.26 -7.02 8.75
CA ASP A 7 -3.34 -7.83 7.53
C ASP A 7 -1.97 -7.90 6.83
N ILE A 8 -1.22 -6.79 6.77
CA ILE A 8 0.13 -6.73 6.16
C ILE A 8 1.16 -7.48 7.00
N GLU A 9 1.12 -7.34 8.33
CA GLU A 9 2.04 -8.04 9.25
C GLU A 9 1.84 -9.56 9.23
N ALA A 10 0.59 -10.02 9.11
CA ALA A 10 0.27 -11.44 9.04
C ALA A 10 0.55 -12.04 7.66
N ALA A 11 0.70 -11.20 6.62
CA ALA A 11 0.84 -11.67 5.26
C ALA A 11 2.23 -12.22 4.95
N LYS A 12 2.30 -13.30 4.17
CA LYS A 12 3.59 -13.83 3.68
C LYS A 12 4.10 -13.05 2.47
N SER A 13 3.19 -12.45 1.71
CA SER A 13 3.49 -11.59 0.57
C SER A 13 2.39 -10.55 0.36
N LEU A 14 2.75 -9.32 0.00
CA LEU A 14 1.78 -8.28 -0.35
C LEU A 14 0.85 -8.69 -1.51
N SER A 15 1.24 -9.67 -2.32
CA SER A 15 0.42 -10.19 -3.43
C SER A 15 -0.80 -11.00 -2.99
N GLU A 16 -0.84 -11.49 -1.75
CA GLU A 16 -1.98 -12.26 -1.23
C GLU A 16 -3.14 -11.36 -0.79
N LEU A 17 -2.85 -10.08 -0.53
CA LEU A 17 -3.82 -9.10 -0.06
C LEU A 17 -4.53 -8.44 -1.25
N SER A 18 -5.80 -8.78 -1.45
CA SER A 18 -6.60 -8.32 -2.62
C SER A 18 -6.81 -6.81 -2.69
N ASN A 19 -6.71 -6.11 -1.56
CA ASN A 19 -6.80 -4.67 -1.46
C ASN A 19 -5.45 -3.96 -1.72
N ILE A 20 -4.35 -4.70 -1.90
CA ILE A 20 -3.03 -4.17 -2.23
C ILE A 20 -2.72 -4.43 -3.70
N LYS A 21 -2.22 -3.41 -4.39
CA LYS A 21 -1.72 -3.56 -5.77
C LYS A 21 -0.39 -2.85 -5.93
N LYS A 22 0.54 -3.52 -6.59
CA LYS A 22 1.78 -2.90 -7.06
C LYS A 22 1.45 -1.79 -8.06
N LEU A 23 2.17 -0.68 -7.97
CA LEU A 23 2.00 0.44 -8.90
C LEU A 23 2.79 0.18 -10.18
N THR A 24 2.16 0.47 -11.32
CA THR A 24 2.79 0.31 -12.63
C THR A 24 3.96 1.27 -12.76
N GLY A 25 5.11 0.79 -13.25
CA GLY A 25 6.30 1.63 -13.43
C GLY A 25 7.20 1.73 -12.19
N HIS A 26 6.80 1.15 -11.05
CA HIS A 26 7.61 1.13 -9.82
C HIS A 26 7.90 -0.29 -9.37
N SER A 27 9.13 -0.55 -8.93
CA SER A 27 9.59 -1.89 -8.52
C SER A 27 9.16 -2.28 -7.11
N ASP A 28 8.95 -1.30 -6.25
CA ASP A 28 8.83 -1.42 -4.79
C ASP A 28 7.65 -0.64 -4.22
N MET A 29 6.92 0.13 -5.03
CA MET A 29 5.76 0.91 -4.58
C MET A 29 4.44 0.16 -4.78
N PHE A 30 3.57 0.24 -3.79
CA PHE A 30 2.25 -0.38 -3.78
C PHE A 30 1.21 0.61 -3.25
N ARG A 31 -0.05 0.32 -3.57
CA ARG A 31 -1.22 1.05 -3.07
C ARG A 31 -2.16 0.10 -2.36
N VAL A 32 -2.52 0.44 -1.13
CA VAL A 32 -3.61 -0.21 -0.39
C VAL A 32 -4.92 0.57 -0.61
N ARG A 33 -6.02 -0.13 -0.91
CA ARG A 33 -7.36 0.45 -1.01
C ARG A 33 -8.12 0.29 0.30
N ILE A 34 -8.68 1.38 0.83
CA ILE A 34 -9.53 1.39 2.02
C ILE A 34 -10.75 2.26 1.73
N GLY A 35 -11.84 1.65 1.23
CA GLY A 35 -13.02 2.39 0.80
C GLY A 35 -12.66 3.45 -0.25
N ASP A 36 -12.85 4.73 0.12
CA ASP A 36 -12.56 5.91 -0.69
C ASP A 36 -11.13 6.45 -0.53
N TYR A 37 -10.35 5.88 0.38
CA TYR A 37 -8.97 6.25 0.67
C TYR A 37 -7.97 5.26 0.08
N ARG A 38 -6.74 5.73 -0.06
CA ARG A 38 -5.60 4.97 -0.51
C ARG A 38 -4.41 5.25 0.37
N ILE A 39 -3.64 4.21 0.61
CA ILE A 39 -2.37 4.30 1.32
C ILE A 39 -1.26 3.94 0.36
N GLY A 40 -0.24 4.78 0.31
CA GLY A 40 1.00 4.53 -0.40
C GLY A 40 1.96 3.79 0.51
N ILE A 41 2.45 2.64 0.05
CA ILE A 41 3.43 1.86 0.80
C ILE A 41 4.63 1.53 -0.09
N GLN A 42 5.81 1.48 0.51
CA GLN A 42 7.05 1.09 -0.15
C GLN A 42 7.62 -0.16 0.50
N LEU A 43 7.97 -1.16 -0.31
CA LEU A 43 8.65 -2.35 0.15
C LEU A 43 10.15 -2.07 0.25
N ILE A 44 10.64 -1.85 1.47
CA ILE A 44 12.06 -1.54 1.74
C ILE A 44 12.91 -2.81 1.76
N SER A 45 12.31 -3.93 2.17
CA SER A 45 12.95 -5.24 2.16
C SER A 45 11.90 -6.35 2.02
N THR A 46 12.33 -7.61 1.94
CA THR A 46 11.40 -8.76 1.90
C THR A 46 10.50 -8.89 3.14
N LYS A 47 10.82 -8.19 4.24
CA LYS A 47 10.08 -8.24 5.52
C LYS A 47 9.74 -6.86 6.08
N SER A 48 9.94 -5.79 5.31
CA SER A 48 9.77 -4.42 5.82
C SER A 48 9.07 -3.55 4.79
N VAL A 49 8.07 -2.81 5.26
CA VAL A 49 7.25 -1.92 4.47
C VAL A 49 7.14 -0.58 5.19
N ASP A 50 7.34 0.50 4.46
CA ASP A 50 7.09 1.86 4.94
C ASP A 50 5.73 2.35 4.45
N PHE A 51 5.01 3.05 5.32
CA PHE A 51 3.78 3.75 5.00
C PHE A 51 4.12 5.20 4.70
N LEU A 52 3.96 5.61 3.45
CA LEU A 52 4.47 6.89 2.95
C LEU A 52 3.40 7.97 2.86
N ASP A 53 2.18 7.59 2.47
CA ASP A 53 1.09 8.56 2.25
C ASP A 53 -0.28 7.94 2.52
N ILE A 54 -1.24 8.77 2.87
CA ILE A 54 -2.66 8.43 2.94
C ILE A 54 -3.50 9.58 2.41
N ASP A 55 -4.25 9.31 1.34
CA ASP A 55 -5.09 10.34 0.73
C ASP A 55 -6.37 9.74 0.12
N LYS A 56 -7.34 10.60 -0.17
CA LYS A 56 -8.55 10.25 -0.90
C LYS A 56 -8.20 9.80 -2.32
N ARG A 57 -9.10 9.01 -2.91
CA ARG A 57 -8.95 8.50 -4.28
C ARG A 57 -8.61 9.59 -5.31
N ASN A 58 -9.19 10.77 -5.21
CA ASN A 58 -9.01 11.81 -6.24
C ASN A 58 -7.66 12.54 -6.12
N ASP A 59 -7.04 12.46 -4.95
CA ASP A 59 -5.86 13.25 -4.60
C ASP A 59 -4.60 12.38 -4.49
N PHE A 60 -4.76 11.09 -4.17
CA PHE A 60 -3.67 10.12 -4.07
C PHE A 60 -2.68 10.17 -5.24
N TYR A 61 -3.16 10.24 -6.48
CA TYR A 61 -2.28 10.24 -7.66
C TYR A 61 -1.63 11.60 -7.98
N LYS A 62 -2.00 12.65 -7.24
CA LYS A 62 -1.30 13.94 -7.30
C LYS A 62 -0.02 13.92 -6.47
N SER A 63 0.01 13.04 -5.46
CA SER A 63 1.05 12.99 -4.44
C SER A 63 1.82 11.66 -4.45
N PHE A 64 1.25 10.58 -5.00
CA PHE A 64 1.77 9.22 -4.93
C PHE A 64 1.35 8.29 -6.11
N PRO A 65 2.24 7.48 -6.69
CA PRO A 65 3.68 7.47 -6.46
C PRO A 65 4.36 8.71 -7.04
#